data_AF-A0A9D7K1S4-F1
#
_entry.id   AF-A0A9D7K1S4-F1
#
_cell.length_a   1.000
_cell.length_b   1.000
_cell.length_c   1.000
_cell.angle_alpha   90.00
_cell.angle_beta   90.00
_cell.angle_gamma   90.00
#
_symmetry.space_group_name_H-M   'P 1'
#
loop_
_entity.id
_entity.type
_entity.pdbx_description
1 polymer ?
#
loop_
_entity_poly.entity_id
_entity_poly.type
_entity_poly.pdbx_seq_one_letter_code
_entity_poly.pdbx_strand_id
1 'polypeptide(L)' 'MRTIGHRKEHPITFSASAALLAEGARFNDEIHRLPTGNTTHIPKGVYWFKSFEESNQHQQDCLVAGMAKIALERR' A
#
# COMPACT_ATOMS: atom_id res chain seq x y z
N MET A 1 -1.85 5.68 19.75
CA MET A 1 -1.97 5.64 18.27
C MET A 1 -1.31 6.89 17.71
N ARG A 2 -0.25 6.77 16.90
CA ARG A 2 0.45 7.92 16.31
C ARG A 2 -0.05 8.12 14.89
N THR A 3 -0.68 9.26 14.62
CA THR A 3 -1.05 9.63 13.24
C THR A 3 0.24 9.90 12.46
N ILE A 4 0.46 9.14 11.38
CA ILE A 4 1.59 9.34 10.47
C ILE A 4 1.03 10.00 9.21
N GLY A 5 1.44 11.25 8.96
CA GLY A 5 1.01 12.04 7.81
C GLY A 5 -0.29 12.81 8.05
N HIS A 6 -0.39 13.96 7.39
CA HIS A 6 -1.61 14.78 7.32
C HIS A 6 -1.94 15.00 5.86
N ARG A 7 -3.19 14.71 5.47
CA ARG A 7 -3.71 15.01 4.13
C ARG A 7 -4.42 16.36 4.17
N LYS A 8 -4.20 17.19 3.15
CA LYS A 8 -5.02 18.36 2.89
C LYS A 8 -6.28 17.91 2.15
N GLU A 9 -7.43 17.97 2.81
CA GLU A 9 -8.71 17.68 2.17
C GLU A 9 -9.18 18.87 1.35
N HIS A 10 -9.71 18.59 0.15
CA HIS A 10 -10.31 19.61 -0.70
C HIS A 10 -11.81 19.68 -0.44
N PRO A 11 -12.42 20.89 -0.36
CA PRO A 11 -13.86 21.03 -0.18
C PRO A 11 -14.61 20.47 -1.40
N ILE A 12 -15.83 19.96 -1.18
CA ILE A 12 -16.68 19.47 -2.25
C ILE A 12 -17.10 20.66 -3.13
N THR A 13 -16.76 20.61 -4.42
CA THR A 13 -17.11 21.65 -5.39
C THR A 13 -18.22 21.18 -6.31
N PHE A 14 -19.09 22.12 -6.73
CA PHE A 14 -20.17 21.83 -7.68
C PHE A 14 -19.64 21.56 -9.10
N SER A 15 -18.55 22.25 -9.50
CA SER A 15 -17.95 22.14 -10.82
C SER A 15 -16.74 21.22 -10.81
N ALA A 16 -16.56 20.46 -11.90
CA ALA A 16 -15.36 19.66 -12.12
C ALA A 16 -14.14 20.55 -12.37
N SER A 17 -12.97 20.14 -11.85
CA SER A 17 -11.70 20.85 -12.04
C SER A 17 -10.65 19.89 -12.60
N ALA A 18 -10.08 20.26 -13.74
CA ALA A 18 -8.99 19.49 -14.36
C ALA A 18 -7.73 19.44 -13.47
N ALA A 19 -7.45 20.51 -12.72
CA ALA A 19 -6.32 20.55 -11.80
C ALA A 19 -6.48 19.55 -10.66
N LEU A 20 -7.69 19.49 -10.05
CA LEU A 20 -7.99 18.53 -8.99
C LEU A 20 -7.99 17.08 -9.50
N LEU A 21 -8.46 16.86 -10.73
CA LEU A 21 -8.38 15.54 -11.36
C LEU A 21 -6.92 15.10 -11.55
N ALA A 22 -6.06 15.98 -12.06
CA ALA A 22 -4.64 15.66 -12.26
C ALA A 22 -3.91 15.39 -10.94
N GLU A 23 -4.21 16.17 -9.89
CA GLU A 23 -3.68 15.94 -8.55
C GLU A 23 -4.14 14.57 -8.00
N GLY A 24 -5.43 14.27 -8.10
CA GLY A 24 -5.99 13.00 -7.66
C GLY A 24 -5.41 11.79 -8.40
N ALA A 25 -5.19 11.91 -9.72
CA ALA A 25 -4.57 10.86 -10.52
C ALA A 25 -3.13 10.56 -10.08
N ARG A 26 -2.31 11.61 -9.88
CA ARG A 26 -0.92 11.44 -9.39
C ARG A 26 -0.86 10.80 -8.01
N PHE A 27 -1.73 11.27 -7.11
CA PHE A 27 -1.83 10.68 -5.78
C PHE A 27 -2.22 9.20 -5.85
N ASN A 28 -3.19 8.84 -6.69
CA ASN A 28 -3.60 7.45 -6.87
C ASN A 28 -2.43 6.58 -7.37
N ASP A 29 -1.67 7.06 -8.35
CA ASP A 29 -0.47 6.38 -8.86
C ASP A 29 0.61 6.20 -7.78
N GLU A 30 0.82 7.19 -6.92
CA GLU A 30 1.76 7.12 -5.80
C GLU A 30 1.30 6.15 -4.70
N ILE A 31 0.00 6.12 -4.37
CA ILE A 31 -0.55 5.17 -3.41
C ILE A 31 -0.43 3.74 -3.93
N HIS A 32 -0.71 3.51 -5.21
CA HIS A 32 -0.48 2.21 -5.84
C HIS A 32 1.00 1.79 -5.80
N ARG A 33 1.93 2.73 -5.60
CA ARG A 33 3.36 2.46 -5.43
C ARG A 33 3.78 2.16 -3.99
N LEU A 34 2.93 2.34 -2.97
CA LEU A 34 3.27 2.05 -1.58
C LEU A 34 2.71 0.69 -1.12
N PRO A 35 3.37 -0.04 -0.19
CA PRO A 35 4.79 0.00 0.21
C PRO A 35 5.73 -0.77 -0.76
N THR A 36 5.20 -1.36 -1.84
CA THR A 36 5.96 -2.29 -2.71
C THR A 36 5.81 -2.06 -4.21
N GLY A 37 5.34 -0.89 -4.65
CA GLY A 37 5.48 -0.45 -6.04
C GLY A 37 4.60 -1.13 -7.09
N ASN A 38 4.10 -2.34 -6.80
CA ASN A 38 3.24 -3.23 -7.61
C ASN A 38 3.19 -4.67 -7.02
N THR A 39 4.03 -4.99 -6.04
CA THR A 39 4.14 -6.35 -5.48
C THR A 39 3.86 -6.35 -3.99
N THR A 40 2.60 -6.34 -3.56
CA THR A 40 2.31 -6.75 -2.19
C THR A 40 2.85 -8.17 -2.01
N HIS A 41 3.94 -8.34 -1.25
CA HIS A 41 4.59 -9.64 -1.06
C HIS A 41 3.68 -10.65 -0.34
N ILE A 42 2.53 -10.18 0.13
CA ILE A 42 1.41 -10.98 0.59
C ILE A 42 0.57 -11.37 -0.65
N PRO A 43 0.45 -12.66 -0.97
CA PRO A 43 -0.39 -13.12 -2.06
C PRO A 43 -1.85 -12.71 -1.88
N LYS A 44 -2.57 -12.47 -2.97
CA LYS A 44 -4.02 -12.28 -2.88
C LYS A 44 -4.68 -13.64 -2.61
N GLY A 45 -5.53 -13.69 -1.59
CA GLY A 45 -6.23 -14.91 -1.20
C GLY A 45 -7.16 -14.68 -0.01
N VAL A 46 -7.98 -15.69 0.29
CA VAL A 46 -8.77 -15.73 1.53
C VAL A 46 -7.97 -16.49 2.58
N TYR A 47 -7.68 -15.85 3.70
CA TYR A 47 -6.94 -16.43 4.80
C TYR A 47 -7.84 -16.61 6.02
N TRP A 48 -7.71 -17.77 6.67
CA TRP A 48 -8.36 -18.07 7.93
C TRP A 48 -7.29 -18.41 8.95
N PHE A 49 -7.09 -17.50 9.91
CA PHE A 49 -6.13 -17.67 11.00
C PHE A 49 -6.87 -17.95 12.30
N LYS A 50 -6.27 -18.77 13.16
CA LYS A 50 -6.81 -19.12 14.48
C LYS A 50 -6.51 -18.05 15.52
N SER A 51 -5.49 -17.22 15.28
CA SER A 51 -5.07 -16.13 16.17
C SER A 51 -4.48 -14.95 15.40
N PHE A 52 -4.43 -13.80 16.07
CA PHE A 52 -3.73 -12.62 15.54
C PHE A 52 -2.22 -12.86 15.40
N GLU A 53 -1.62 -13.62 16.31
CA GLU A 53 -0.20 -14.01 16.24
C GLU A 53 0.11 -14.75 14.94
N GLU A 54 -0.74 -15.71 14.56
CA GLU A 54 -0.58 -16.48 13.32
C GLU A 54 -0.72 -15.59 12.08
N SER A 55 -1.69 -14.67 12.08
CA SER A 55 -1.84 -13.67 11.02
C SER A 55 -0.60 -12.76 10.90
N ASN A 56 -0.03 -12.33 12.03
CA ASN A 56 1.15 -11.49 12.06
C ASN A 56 2.39 -12.24 11.54
N GLN A 57 2.56 -13.50 11.95
CA GLN A 57 3.67 -14.33 11.48
C GLN A 57 3.59 -14.55 9.97
N HIS A 58 2.41 -14.88 9.43
CA HIS A 58 2.20 -15.00 8.00
C HIS A 58 2.59 -13.73 7.22
N GLN A 59 2.21 -12.56 7.75
CA GLN A 59 2.58 -11.28 7.16
C GLN A 59 4.11 -11.06 7.16
N GLN A 60 4.79 -11.39 8.26
CA GLN A 60 6.25 -11.27 8.36
C GLN A 60 6.96 -12.22 7.37
N ASP A 61 6.53 -13.48 7.30
CA ASP A 61 7.13 -14.47 6.39
C ASP A 61 7.02 -14.03 4.93
N CYS A 62 5.83 -13.53 4.54
CA CYS A 62 5.59 -12.98 3.20
C CYS A 62 6.53 -11.79 2.90
N LEU A 63 6.67 -10.86 3.84
CA LEU A 63 7.57 -9.70 3.69
C LEU A 63 9.04 -10.13 3.55
N VAL A 64 9.51 -11.03 4.40
CA VAL A 64 10.90 -11.53 4.37
C VAL A 64 11.20 -12.21 3.03
N ALA A 65 10.31 -13.08 2.55
CA ALA A 65 10.46 -13.75 1.26
C ALA A 65 10.52 -12.73 0.09
N GLY A 66 9.66 -11.71 0.14
CA GLY A 66 9.65 -10.63 -0.82
C GLY A 66 10.95 -9.83 -0.87
N MET A 67 11.46 -9.44 0.30
CA MET A 67 12.71 -8.70 0.44
C MET A 67 13.91 -9.52 -0.03
N ALA A 68 13.94 -10.82 0.29
CA ALA A 68 14.99 -11.73 -0.18
C ALA A 68 15.01 -11.81 -1.72
N LYS A 69 13.84 -11.90 -2.37
CA LYS A 69 13.73 -11.89 -3.82
C LYS A 69 14.26 -10.58 -4.44
N ILE A 70 13.85 -9.43 -3.89
CA ILE A 70 14.34 -8.12 -4.35
C ILE A 70 15.87 -8.02 -4.21
N ALA A 71 16.43 -8.51 -3.10
CA ALA A 71 17.86 -8.48 -2.87
C ALA A 71 18.65 -9.36 -3.87
N LEU A 72 18.08 -10.50 -4.29
CA LEU A 72 18.65 -11.36 -5.32
C LEU A 72 18.62 -10.71 -6.71
N GLU A 73 17.51 -10.07 -7.08
CA GLU A 73 17.33 -9.40 -8.38
C GLU A 73 18.21 -8.15 -8.56
N ARG A 74 18.74 -7.60 -7.45
CA ARG A 74 19.68 -6.46 -7.46
C ARG A 74 21.17 -6.86 -7.57
N ARG A 75 21.50 -8.16 -7.51
CA ARG A 75 22.87 -8.66 -7.76
C ARG A 75 23.13 -8.79 -9.25
#